data_AF-A0A849HT82-F1
#
_entry.id   AF-A0A849HT82-F1
#
_cell.length_a   1.000
_cell.length_b   1.000
_cell.length_c   1.000
_cell.angle_alpha   90.00
_cell.angle_beta   90.00
_cell.angle_gamma   90.00
#
_symmetry.space_group_name_H-M   'P 1'
#
loop_
_entity.id
_entity.type
_entity.pdbx_description
1 polymer ?
#
loop_
_entity_poly.entity_id
_entity_poly.type
_entity_poly.pdbx_seq_one_letter_code
_entity_poly.pdbx_strand_id
1 'polypeptide(L)' 'MSWVEFLPKTGRTHQIRAHAAALGHPIAGDAVYGGGAGALHLLARRIVLPLEPQLAAQAPVPAHMEAAMKACGHDAL' A
#
# COMPACT_ATOMS: atom_id res chain seq x y z
N MET A 1 -6.38 3.92 -12.95
CA MET A 1 -6.00 3.37 -11.64
C MET A 1 -4.64 2.73 -11.80
N SER A 2 -3.78 2.83 -10.79
CA SER A 2 -2.42 2.27 -10.82
C SER A 2 -2.13 1.60 -9.49
N TRP A 3 -1.34 0.54 -9.52
CA TRP A 3 -0.67 0.02 -8.32
C TRP A 3 0.72 0.67 -8.22
N VAL A 4 1.12 1.00 -6.99
CA VAL A 4 2.39 1.68 -6.68
C VAL A 4 3.02 1.01 -5.47
N GLU A 5 4.32 0.75 -5.52
CA GLU A 5 5.10 0.31 -4.36
C GLU A 5 5.75 1.52 -3.66
N PHE A 6 5.54 1.63 -2.34
CA PHE A 6 6.11 2.70 -1.53
C PHE A 6 7.21 2.15 -0.61
N LEU A 7 8.39 2.80 -0.62
CA LEU A 7 9.48 2.52 0.31
C LEU A 7 9.70 3.74 1.23
N PRO A 8 8.88 3.92 2.28
CA PRO A 8 8.98 5.08 3.16
C PRO A 8 10.34 5.09 3.89
N LYS A 9 10.98 6.25 3.93
CA LYS A 9 12.27 6.44 4.64
C LYS A 9 12.09 6.84 6.11
N THR A 10 10.88 7.21 6.50
CA THR A 10 10.52 7.60 7.86
C THR A 10 9.20 6.93 8.26
N GLY A 11 8.83 6.98 9.54
CA GLY A 11 7.61 6.37 10.07
C GLY A 11 6.52 7.35 10.49
N ARG A 12 6.36 8.50 9.81
CA ARG A 12 5.35 9.50 10.22
C ARG A 12 3.93 8.96 10.02
N THR A 13 3.03 9.27 10.95
CA THR A 13 1.61 8.91 10.87
C THR A 13 1.01 9.35 9.53
N HIS A 14 0.33 8.42 8.86
CA HIS A 14 -0.31 8.62 7.55
C HIS A 14 0.60 9.11 6.41
N GLN A 15 1.92 9.00 6.54
CA GLN A 15 2.85 9.59 5.57
C GLN A 15 2.54 9.25 4.11
N ILE A 16 2.35 7.96 3.81
CA ILE A 16 2.07 7.51 2.44
C ILE A 16 0.75 8.08 1.93
N ARG A 17 -0.30 8.07 2.77
CA ARG A 17 -1.64 8.57 2.41
C ARG A 17 -1.62 10.06 2.07
N ALA A 18 -0.99 10.86 2.93
CA ALA A 18 -0.86 12.30 2.73
C ALA A 18 -0.02 12.64 1.49
N HIS A 19 1.10 11.95 1.29
CA HIS A 19 1.96 12.16 0.13
C HIS A 19 1.25 11.80 -1.19
N ALA A 20 0.55 10.65 -1.23
CA ALA A 20 -0.18 10.20 -2.42
C ALA A 20 -1.26 11.22 -2.82
N ALA A 21 -2.03 11.74 -1.85
CA ALA A 21 -3.02 12.78 -2.10
C ALA A 21 -2.39 14.11 -2.55
N ALA A 22 -1.30 14.55 -1.92
CA ALA A 22 -0.58 15.76 -2.31
C ALA A 22 -0.02 15.70 -3.74
N LEU A 23 0.31 14.49 -4.23
CA LEU A 23 0.73 14.23 -5.61
C LEU A 23 -0.44 14.13 -6.61
N GLY A 24 -1.69 14.32 -6.16
CA GLY A 24 -2.88 14.18 -7.00
C GLY A 24 -3.30 12.73 -7.28
N HIS A 25 -2.74 11.76 -6.56
CA HIS A 25 -3.01 10.34 -6.71
C HIS A 25 -3.40 9.71 -5.36
N PRO A 26 -4.52 10.12 -4.75
CA PRO A 26 -4.94 9.59 -3.45
C PRO A 26 -5.17 8.08 -3.50
N ILE A 27 -4.98 7.42 -2.36
CA ILE A 27 -5.16 5.97 -2.24
C ILE A 27 -6.67 5.62 -2.32
N ALA A 28 -7.00 4.58 -3.07
CA ALA A 28 -8.38 4.08 -3.16
C ALA A 28 -8.90 3.65 -1.78
N GLY A 29 -10.15 4.02 -1.47
CA GLY A 29 -10.77 3.78 -0.16
C GLY A 29 -10.28 4.71 0.96
N ASP A 30 -9.43 5.71 0.67
CA ASP A 30 -9.00 6.67 1.68
C ASP A 30 -10.06 7.76 1.93
N ALA A 31 -10.84 7.59 2.99
CA ALA A 31 -11.88 8.54 3.39
C ALA A 31 -11.34 9.90 3.88
N VAL A 32 -10.09 9.98 4.32
CA VAL A 32 -9.52 11.22 4.89
C VAL A 32 -8.87 12.08 3.82
N TYR A 33 -8.04 11.47 2.97
CA TYR A 33 -7.23 12.22 1.99
C TYR A 33 -7.72 12.08 0.54
N GLY A 34 -8.56 11.08 0.24
CA GLY A 34 -9.05 10.81 -1.10
C GLY A 34 -10.55 11.03 -1.30
N GLY A 35 -11.30 11.31 -0.23
CA GLY A 35 -12.77 11.39 -0.27
C GLY A 35 -13.43 10.07 -0.68
N GLY A 36 -12.70 8.96 -0.65
CA GLY A 36 -13.19 7.64 -1.04
C GLY A 36 -14.02 6.99 0.07
N ALA A 37 -14.82 6.01 -0.30
CA ALA A 37 -15.52 5.12 0.63
C ALA A 37 -14.98 3.69 0.52
N GLY A 38 -15.18 2.88 1.55
CA GLY A 38 -14.79 1.47 1.58
C GLY A 38 -13.46 1.21 2.31
N ALA A 39 -12.93 0.00 2.11
CA ALA A 39 -11.69 -0.43 2.75
C ALA A 39 -10.46 0.20 2.07
N LEU A 40 -9.46 0.59 2.85
CA LEU A 40 -8.25 1.23 2.34
C LEU A 40 -7.42 0.25 1.49
N HIS A 41 -7.02 0.66 0.29
CA HIS A 41 -6.15 -0.10 -0.60
C HIS A 41 -4.66 0.20 -0.31
N LEU A 42 -4.22 0.00 0.94
CA LEU A 42 -2.84 0.18 1.38
C LEU A 42 -2.37 -1.07 2.14
N LEU A 43 -1.37 -1.76 1.60
CA LEU A 43 -0.84 -3.01 2.13
C LEU A 43 0.63 -2.84 2.54
N ALA A 44 0.94 -3.16 3.80
CA ALA A 44 2.32 -3.38 4.24
C ALA A 44 2.80 -4.75 3.72
N ARG A 45 3.22 -4.81 2.45
CA ARG A 45 3.45 -6.07 1.73
C ARG A 45 4.64 -6.86 2.26
N ARG A 46 5.77 -6.21 2.55
CA ARG A 46 7.02 -6.88 2.93
C ARG A 46 7.77 -6.06 3.99
N ILE A 47 8.35 -6.76 4.94
CA ILE A 47 9.31 -6.21 5.89
C ILE A 47 10.54 -7.11 5.95
N VAL A 48 11.72 -6.50 6.09
CA VAL A 48 12.98 -7.18 6.35
C VAL A 48 13.57 -6.56 7.60
N LEU A 49 13.85 -7.39 8.60
CA LEU A 49 14.47 -6.98 9.84
C LEU A 49 15.96 -7.31 9.78
N PRO A 50 16.85 -6.34 10.10
CA PRO A 50 18.29 -6.53 10.11
C PRO A 50 18.72 -7.28 11.38
N LEU A 51 18.25 -8.52 11.52
CA LEU A 51 18.60 -9.45 12.60
C LEU A 51 19.65 -10.46 12.11
N GLU A 52 20.24 -11.21 13.05
CA GLU A 52 21.14 -12.33 12.76
C GLU A 52 20.53 -13.63 13.31
N PRO A 53 20.03 -14.55 12.45
CA PRO A 53 19.93 -14.45 10.99
C PRO A 53 18.88 -13.42 10.53
N GLN A 54 19.01 -12.97 9.27
CA GLN A 54 18.07 -12.02 8.68
C GLN A 54 16.65 -12.60 8.68
N LEU A 55 15.69 -11.79 9.14
CA LEU A 55 14.28 -12.17 9.17
C LEU A 55 13.48 -11.35 8.18
N ALA A 56 12.68 -12.01 7.34
CA ALA A 56 11.79 -11.37 6.38
C ALA A 56 10.38 -11.95 6.49
N ALA A 57 9.38 -11.10 6.27
CA ALA A 57 7.98 -11.52 6.20
C ALA A 57 7.27 -10.82 5.03
N GLN A 58 6.33 -11.52 4.40
CA GLN A 58 5.52 -11.01 3.31
C GLN A 58 4.05 -11.34 3.56
N ALA A 59 3.17 -10.36 3.41
CA ALA A 59 1.73 -10.53 3.55
C ALA A 59 1.07 -10.82 2.19
N PRO A 60 0.07 -11.72 2.11
CA PRO A 60 -0.72 -11.88 0.88
C PRO A 60 -1.53 -10.62 0.57
N VAL A 61 -1.97 -10.48 -0.69
CA VAL A 61 -2.90 -9.40 -1.06
C VAL A 61 -4.24 -9.63 -0.33
N PRO A 62 -4.77 -8.66 0.41
CA PRO A 62 -6.10 -8.78 1.02
C PRO A 62 -7.20 -8.91 -0.02
N ALA A 63 -8.24 -9.69 0.29
CA ALA A 63 -9.35 -9.99 -0.64
C ALA A 63 -9.98 -8.75 -1.28
N HIS A 64 -10.14 -7.66 -0.53
CA HIS A 64 -10.73 -6.42 -1.05
C HIS A 64 -9.85 -5.69 -2.08
N MET A 65 -8.56 -6.01 -2.14
CA MET A 65 -7.61 -5.40 -3.09
C MET A 65 -7.41 -6.25 -4.34
N GLU A 66 -7.76 -7.55 -4.34
CA GLU A 66 -7.43 -8.49 -5.41
C GLU A 66 -7.91 -8.03 -6.79
N ALA A 67 -9.18 -7.63 -6.89
CA ALA A 67 -9.77 -7.18 -8.16
C ALA A 67 -9.07 -5.91 -8.70
N ALA A 68 -8.78 -4.94 -7.83
CA ALA A 68 -8.10 -3.70 -8.20
C ALA A 68 -6.65 -3.95 -8.61
N MET A 69 -5.95 -4.82 -7.88
CA MET A 69 -4.56 -5.20 -8.19
C MET A 69 -4.49 -5.91 -9.55
N LYS A 70 -5.38 -6.87 -9.79
CA LYS A 70 -5.49 -7.55 -11.09
C LYS A 70 -5.80 -6.58 -12.22
N ALA A 71 -6.71 -5.63 -12.01
CA ALA A 71 -7.04 -4.59 -13.00
C ALA A 71 -5.86 -3.66 -13.31
N CYS A 72 -4.91 -3.52 -12.38
CA CYS A 72 -3.69 -2.74 -12.56
C CYS A 72 -2.52 -3.57 -13.13
N GLY A 73 -2.74 -4.82 -13.55
CA GLY A 73 -1.71 -5.68 -14.13
C GLY A 73 -0.75 -6.29 -13.09
N HIS A 74 -1.14 -6.37 -11.82
CA HIS A 74 -0.34 -7.10 -10.84
C HIS A 74 -0.46 -8.60 -11.07
N ASP A 75 0.57 -9.18 -11.69
CA ASP A 75 0.72 -10.63 -11.77
C ASP A 75 1.06 -11.14 -10.38
N ALA A 76 0.18 -11.97 -9.81
CA ALA A 76 0.43 -12.63 -8.53
C ALA A 76 1.65 -13.57 -8.70
N LEU A 77 2.85 -13.07 -8.38
CA LEU A 77 4.02 -13.90 -8.11
C LEU A 77 3.82 -14.66 -6.79
#